data_AF-A0A2V5SLZ6-F1
#
_entry.id   AF-A0A2V5SLZ6-F1
#
_cell.length_a   1.000
_cell.length_b   1.000
_cell.length_c   1.000
_cell.angle_alpha   90.00
_cell.angle_beta   90.00
_cell.angle_gamma   90.00
#
_symmetry.space_group_name_H-M   'P 1'
#
loop_
_entity.id
_entity.type
_entity.pdbx_description
1 polymer ?
#
loop_
_entity_poly.entity_id
_entity_poly.type
_entity_poly.pdbx_seq_one_letter_code
_entity_poly.pdbx_strand_id
1 'polypeptide(L)'
;MSRDSSGPCKGFRVIMTRESDVFVPLELRAHIANNTRDSIFVSLHFNATDHDPAATGFEIYSLTPRGAPSTYEDNLTLAAVNIQNGNPVDNASIELSSCIYHSLLGHIGEFDRGIKRARFAVLRLTKVPAVLVEGGFLTERGESRLIANPEWRKKLANAICVGIDNFRTLAGAKKRPLVLADYRREVPVPPPAANQPLQNPFAPATLSLQSTPPPEPTAESPAPSPSVSSAPPER
;
A
#
# COMPACT_ATOMS: atom_id res chain seq x y z
N MET A 1 -34.38 -0.59 7.96
CA MET A 1 -33.06 -1.03 7.45
C MET A 1 -33.10 -1.01 5.93
N SER A 2 -32.54 0.02 5.31
CA SER A 2 -32.62 0.27 3.87
C SER A 2 -31.45 -0.37 3.12
N ARG A 3 -31.72 -0.97 1.96
CA ARG A 3 -30.68 -1.19 0.95
C ARG A 3 -30.21 0.18 0.49
N ASP A 4 -28.90 0.40 0.40
CA ASP A 4 -28.39 1.65 -0.14
C ASP A 4 -28.72 1.71 -1.64
N SER A 5 -29.68 2.55 -2.00
CA SER A 5 -30.21 2.70 -3.36
C SER A 5 -29.45 3.72 -4.19
N SER A 6 -28.56 4.53 -3.58
CA SER A 6 -27.90 5.67 -4.23
C SER A 6 -26.39 5.78 -3.97
N GLY A 7 -25.81 4.89 -3.15
CA GLY A 7 -24.37 4.86 -2.88
C GLY A 7 -23.53 3.97 -3.81
N PRO A 8 -22.19 4.09 -3.72
CA PRO A 8 -21.22 3.35 -4.55
C PRO A 8 -21.22 1.83 -4.35
N CYS A 9 -21.70 1.35 -3.20
CA CYS A 9 -21.86 -0.07 -2.91
C CYS A 9 -23.28 -0.57 -3.27
N LYS A 10 -23.82 -0.11 -4.41
CA LYS A 10 -25.18 -0.44 -4.85
C LYS A 10 -25.38 -1.96 -4.95
N GLY A 11 -26.44 -2.44 -4.31
CA GLY A 11 -26.79 -3.86 -4.31
C GLY A 11 -26.09 -4.70 -3.23
N PHE A 12 -25.27 -4.09 -2.38
CA PHE A 12 -24.79 -4.70 -1.14
C PHE A 12 -25.63 -4.26 0.06
N ARG A 13 -25.78 -5.17 1.03
CA ARG A 13 -26.22 -4.80 2.38
C ARG A 13 -24.98 -4.43 3.18
N VAL A 14 -24.86 -3.16 3.56
CA VAL A 14 -23.75 -2.68 4.38
C VAL A 14 -24.16 -2.75 5.85
N ILE A 15 -23.31 -3.34 6.69
CA ILE A 15 -23.47 -3.37 8.14
C ILE A 15 -22.22 -2.73 8.74
N MET A 16 -22.41 -1.59 9.39
CA MET A 16 -21.32 -0.87 10.04
C MET A 16 -21.04 -1.46 11.42
N THR A 17 -19.76 -1.58 11.80
CA THR A 17 -19.39 -1.95 13.18
C THR A 17 -19.69 -0.82 14.17
N ARG A 18 -19.73 0.43 13.69
CA ARG A 18 -20.20 1.63 14.39
C ARG A 18 -20.68 2.67 13.37
N GLU A 19 -21.65 3.49 13.74
CA GLU A 19 -22.19 4.59 12.91
C GLU A 19 -21.91 5.97 13.51
N SER A 20 -21.32 6.01 14.71
CA SER A 20 -20.96 7.22 15.44
C SER A 20 -19.54 7.12 16.03
N ASP A 21 -19.08 8.19 16.67
CA ASP A 21 -17.78 8.24 17.33
C ASP A 21 -17.82 7.52 18.69
N VAL A 22 -17.85 6.20 18.63
CA VAL A 22 -17.88 5.30 19.79
C VAL A 22 -16.81 4.23 19.65
N PHE A 23 -16.22 3.85 20.78
CA PHE A 23 -15.29 2.74 20.82
C PHE A 23 -16.01 1.40 20.64
N VAL A 24 -15.45 0.53 19.80
CA VAL A 24 -15.90 -0.85 19.60
C VAL A 24 -14.71 -1.79 19.76
N PRO A 25 -14.73 -2.75 20.71
CA PRO A 25 -13.66 -3.73 20.89
C PRO A 25 -13.38 -4.54 19.62
N LEU A 26 -12.12 -4.96 19.44
CA LEU A 26 -11.68 -5.67 18.23
C LEU A 26 -12.43 -6.99 18.04
N GLU A 27 -12.66 -7.72 19.13
CA GLU A 27 -13.42 -8.97 19.18
C GLU A 27 -14.87 -8.77 18.76
N LEU A 28 -15.50 -7.66 19.20
CA LEU A 28 -16.88 -7.33 18.85
C LEU A 28 -17.01 -7.03 17.36
N ARG A 29 -16.03 -6.34 16.76
CA ARG A 29 -16.01 -6.09 15.30
C ARG A 29 -16.01 -7.39 14.50
N ALA A 30 -15.12 -8.33 14.87
CA ALA A 30 -15.06 -9.65 14.24
C ALA A 30 -16.34 -10.47 14.52
N HIS A 31 -16.90 -10.37 15.72
CA HIS A 31 -18.15 -11.05 16.09
C HIS A 31 -19.34 -10.61 15.23
N ILE A 32 -19.47 -9.30 14.93
CA ILE A 32 -20.53 -8.79 14.04
C ILE A 32 -20.43 -9.42 12.65
N ALA A 33 -19.21 -9.48 12.08
CA ALA A 33 -18.98 -10.10 10.78
C ALA A 33 -19.29 -11.61 10.80
N ASN A 34 -18.79 -12.32 11.80
CA ASN A 34 -18.96 -13.77 11.93
C ASN A 34 -20.42 -14.21 12.09
N ASN A 35 -21.28 -13.36 12.64
CA ASN A 35 -22.71 -13.64 12.79
C ASN A 35 -23.56 -13.12 11.62
N THR A 36 -22.95 -12.49 10.62
CA THR A 36 -23.64 -12.04 9.42
C THR A 36 -23.46 -13.08 8.32
N ARG A 37 -24.57 -13.68 7.87
CA ARG A 37 -24.56 -14.63 6.75
C ARG A 37 -24.09 -13.97 5.46
N ASP A 38 -23.37 -14.74 4.65
CA ASP A 38 -22.90 -14.37 3.31
C ASP A 38 -22.22 -12.99 3.28
N SER A 39 -21.36 -12.75 4.27
CA SER A 39 -20.68 -11.47 4.47
C SER A 39 -19.19 -11.53 4.15
N ILE A 40 -18.62 -10.35 3.95
CA ILE A 40 -17.19 -10.08 3.99
C ILE A 40 -16.93 -9.03 5.08
N PHE A 41 -15.69 -8.90 5.51
CA PHE A 41 -15.27 -7.89 6.47
C PHE A 41 -14.21 -6.96 5.85
N VAL A 42 -14.46 -5.65 5.92
CA VAL A 42 -13.52 -4.62 5.46
C VAL A 42 -13.28 -3.66 6.61
N SER A 43 -12.07 -3.68 7.17
CA SER A 43 -11.63 -2.67 8.15
C SER A 43 -11.01 -1.50 7.40
N LEU A 44 -11.45 -0.27 7.67
CA LEU A 44 -10.91 0.94 7.04
C LEU A 44 -10.13 1.75 8.08
N HIS A 45 -8.88 2.05 7.76
CA HIS A 45 -7.91 2.75 8.60
C HIS A 45 -7.17 3.82 7.78
N PHE A 46 -6.49 4.71 8.51
CA PHE A 46 -5.45 5.59 7.97
C PHE A 46 -4.23 5.46 8.88
N ASN A 47 -3.08 5.28 8.25
CA ASN A 47 -1.85 4.90 8.91
C ASN A 47 -1.21 6.10 9.61
N ALA A 48 -0.23 5.83 10.47
CA ALA A 48 0.60 6.83 11.13
C ALA A 48 1.96 6.20 11.44
N THR A 49 3.03 6.99 11.39
CA THR A 49 4.38 6.51 11.70
C THR A 49 5.21 7.59 12.40
N ASP A 50 6.03 7.16 13.36
CA ASP A 50 7.00 8.01 14.06
C ASP A 50 8.40 7.96 13.41
N HIS A 51 8.61 7.05 12.45
CA HIS A 51 9.92 6.79 11.85
C HIS A 51 10.15 7.55 10.54
N ASP A 52 9.12 7.62 9.70
CA ASP A 52 9.19 8.26 8.39
C ASP A 52 8.01 9.21 8.20
N PRO A 53 8.15 10.50 8.59
CA PRO A 53 7.07 11.48 8.44
C PRO A 53 6.72 11.79 6.98
N ALA A 54 7.53 11.32 6.01
CA ALA A 54 7.27 11.44 4.58
C ALA A 54 6.61 10.19 3.98
N ALA A 55 6.31 9.16 4.80
CA ALA A 55 5.61 7.98 4.35
C ALA A 55 4.23 8.35 3.79
N THR A 56 3.97 7.93 2.56
CA THR A 56 2.70 8.13 1.87
C THR A 56 2.19 6.86 1.23
N GLY A 57 0.92 6.87 0.81
CA GLY A 57 0.31 5.84 0.00
C GLY A 57 -0.65 4.92 0.74
N PHE A 58 -1.39 4.14 -0.04
CA PHE A 58 -2.31 3.14 0.49
C PHE A 58 -1.65 1.77 0.59
N GLU A 59 -2.14 0.95 1.53
CA GLU A 59 -1.77 -0.46 1.67
C GLU A 59 -2.97 -1.30 2.10
N ILE A 60 -2.96 -2.57 1.73
CA ILE A 60 -4.02 -3.52 2.08
C ILE A 60 -3.41 -4.67 2.85
N TYR A 61 -4.04 -5.10 3.93
CA TYR A 61 -3.62 -6.23 4.73
C TYR A 61 -4.60 -7.39 4.63
N SER A 62 -4.04 -8.58 4.39
CA SER A 62 -4.68 -9.88 4.58
C SER A 62 -4.04 -10.61 5.76
N LEU A 63 -4.72 -11.61 6.32
CA LEU A 63 -4.15 -12.43 7.39
C LEU A 63 -2.89 -13.14 6.90
N THR A 64 -1.85 -13.20 7.73
CA THR A 64 -0.69 -14.05 7.44
C THR A 64 -1.07 -15.54 7.56
N PRO A 65 -0.82 -16.36 6.51
CA PRO A 65 -1.16 -17.78 6.56
C PRO A 65 -0.31 -18.51 7.61
N ARG A 66 -0.78 -19.70 8.03
CA ARG A 66 -0.03 -20.53 8.97
C ARG A 66 1.34 -20.88 8.39
N GLY A 67 2.38 -20.81 9.20
CA GLY A 67 3.74 -21.12 8.79
C GLY A 67 4.44 -20.05 7.96
N ALA A 68 3.85 -18.87 7.77
CA ALA A 68 4.49 -17.74 7.11
C ALA A 68 4.80 -16.58 8.09
N PRO A 69 5.88 -15.82 7.86
CA PRO A 69 6.11 -14.55 8.54
C PRO A 69 5.13 -13.47 8.07
N SER A 70 4.79 -12.52 8.94
CA SER A 70 4.12 -11.28 8.52
C SER A 70 5.08 -10.41 7.71
N THR A 71 4.56 -9.47 6.91
CA THR A 71 5.37 -8.69 5.93
C THR A 71 6.53 -7.92 6.56
N TYR A 72 6.39 -7.48 7.80
CA TYR A 72 7.44 -6.74 8.52
C TYR A 72 8.25 -7.63 9.48
N GLU A 73 8.07 -8.94 9.44
CA GLU A 73 8.89 -9.88 10.20
C GLU A 73 10.01 -10.39 9.31
N ASP A 74 11.26 -10.17 9.71
CA ASP A 74 12.44 -10.58 8.92
C ASP A 74 12.64 -12.10 8.90
N ASN A 75 12.12 -12.82 9.90
CA ASN A 75 12.40 -14.24 10.11
C ASN A 75 11.13 -15.03 10.44
N LEU A 76 11.10 -16.29 9.99
CA LEU A 76 10.05 -17.23 10.39
C LEU A 76 10.19 -17.58 11.88
N THR A 77 9.15 -17.30 12.67
CA THR A 77 9.15 -17.61 14.10
C THR A 77 8.53 -18.98 14.37
N LEU A 78 8.97 -19.65 15.45
CA LEU A 78 8.35 -20.90 15.90
C LEU A 78 6.85 -20.72 16.19
N ALA A 79 6.46 -19.53 16.69
CA ALA A 79 5.07 -19.17 16.90
C ALA A 79 4.27 -19.15 15.59
N ALA A 80 4.83 -18.65 14.48
CA ALA A 80 4.17 -18.63 13.17
C ALA A 80 3.85 -20.05 12.65
N VAL A 81 4.65 -21.06 13.02
CA VAL A 81 4.47 -22.46 12.61
C VAL A 81 3.51 -23.21 13.55
N ASN A 82 3.69 -23.03 14.87
CA ASN A 82 3.13 -23.92 15.89
C ASN A 82 1.96 -23.33 16.71
N ILE A 83 1.81 -22.00 16.75
CA ILE A 83 0.84 -21.32 17.64
C ILE A 83 -0.17 -20.50 16.85
N GLN A 84 0.29 -19.82 15.80
CA GLN A 84 -0.53 -18.92 15.01
C GLN A 84 -1.31 -19.70 13.96
N ASN A 85 -2.58 -19.97 14.28
CA ASN A 85 -3.49 -20.56 13.30
C ASN A 85 -3.71 -19.59 12.12
N GLY A 86 -3.80 -20.17 10.92
CA GLY A 86 -4.33 -19.47 9.75
C GLY A 86 -5.86 -19.42 9.80
N ASN A 87 -6.46 -19.03 8.70
CA ASN A 87 -7.91 -18.97 8.54
C ASN A 87 -8.33 -19.73 7.28
N PRO A 88 -9.34 -20.63 7.34
CA PRO A 88 -9.82 -21.33 6.15
C PRO A 88 -10.29 -20.41 5.02
N VAL A 89 -10.65 -19.15 5.32
CA VAL A 89 -11.05 -18.16 4.30
C VAL A 89 -9.89 -17.33 3.75
N ASP A 90 -8.63 -17.71 3.98
CA ASP A 90 -7.46 -16.93 3.53
C ASP A 90 -7.44 -16.74 2.01
N ASN A 91 -7.76 -17.79 1.25
CA ASN A 91 -7.84 -17.73 -0.22
C ASN A 91 -8.84 -16.67 -0.69
N ALA A 92 -10.04 -16.67 -0.13
CA ALA A 92 -11.05 -15.66 -0.44
C ALA A 92 -10.66 -14.26 0.06
N SER A 93 -9.92 -14.16 1.16
CA SER A 93 -9.43 -12.89 1.70
C SER A 93 -8.35 -12.27 0.80
N ILE A 94 -7.45 -13.08 0.26
CA ILE A 94 -6.43 -12.59 -0.68
C ILE A 94 -7.02 -12.24 -2.05
N GLU A 95 -8.03 -12.98 -2.51
CA GLU A 95 -8.82 -12.61 -3.70
C GLU A 95 -9.53 -11.26 -3.50
N LEU A 96 -10.24 -11.09 -2.38
CA LEU A 96 -10.89 -9.82 -2.02
C LEU A 96 -9.86 -8.67 -1.96
N SER A 97 -8.71 -8.91 -1.33
CA SER A 97 -7.60 -7.94 -1.27
C SER A 97 -7.13 -7.55 -2.66
N SER A 98 -6.97 -8.53 -3.55
CA SER A 98 -6.48 -8.33 -4.92
C SER A 98 -7.46 -7.54 -5.78
N CYS A 99 -8.76 -7.82 -5.64
CA CYS A 99 -9.81 -7.06 -6.32
C CYS A 99 -9.87 -5.60 -5.86
N ILE A 100 -9.77 -5.35 -4.54
CA ILE A 100 -9.72 -3.99 -3.99
C ILE A 100 -8.43 -3.29 -4.42
N TYR A 101 -7.29 -3.98 -4.32
CA TYR A 101 -6.00 -3.47 -4.72
C TYR A 101 -5.98 -2.94 -6.17
N HIS A 102 -6.42 -3.75 -7.13
CA HIS A 102 -6.46 -3.32 -8.53
C HIS A 102 -7.43 -2.18 -8.77
N SER A 103 -8.55 -2.13 -8.04
CA SER A 103 -9.49 -1.02 -8.13
C SER A 103 -8.88 0.28 -7.58
N LEU A 104 -8.16 0.22 -6.45
CA LEU A 104 -7.43 1.37 -5.92
C LEU A 104 -6.41 1.86 -6.96
N LEU A 105 -5.58 0.99 -7.53
CA LEU A 105 -4.61 1.39 -8.56
C LEU A 105 -5.24 2.06 -9.79
N GLY A 106 -6.49 1.72 -10.12
CA GLY A 106 -7.22 2.32 -11.25
C GLY A 106 -7.84 3.68 -10.94
N HIS A 107 -8.10 4.00 -9.67
CA HIS A 107 -8.88 5.18 -9.28
C HIS A 107 -8.11 6.17 -8.40
N ILE A 108 -7.14 5.70 -7.63
CA ILE A 108 -6.39 6.41 -6.59
C ILE A 108 -4.99 6.63 -7.14
N GLY A 109 -4.53 7.89 -7.15
CA GLY A 109 -3.25 8.31 -7.72
C GLY A 109 -2.13 8.38 -6.68
N GLU A 110 -2.44 8.00 -5.44
CA GLU A 110 -1.57 7.96 -4.28
C GLU A 110 -0.58 6.78 -4.39
N PHE A 111 0.51 6.85 -3.63
CA PHE A 111 1.59 5.88 -3.71
C PHE A 111 1.11 4.45 -3.41
N ASP A 112 1.57 3.49 -4.21
CA ASP A 112 1.24 2.08 -4.04
C ASP A 112 2.24 1.41 -3.09
N ARG A 113 1.75 0.93 -1.94
CA ARG A 113 2.55 0.17 -0.97
C ARG A 113 2.23 -1.33 -0.97
N GLY A 114 1.35 -1.77 -1.86
CA GLY A 114 1.02 -3.17 -2.12
C GLY A 114 0.08 -3.83 -1.11
N ILE A 115 -0.12 -5.13 -1.33
CA ILE A 115 -0.81 -6.02 -0.41
C ILE A 115 0.22 -6.62 0.56
N LYS A 116 -0.12 -6.59 1.85
CA LYS A 116 0.71 -7.03 2.97
C LYS A 116 0.00 -8.12 3.77
N ARG A 117 0.78 -8.85 4.56
CA ARG A 117 0.32 -9.94 5.44
C ARG A 117 0.58 -9.55 6.88
N ALA A 118 -0.46 -9.52 7.71
CA ALA A 118 -0.34 -9.20 9.13
C ALA A 118 -1.29 -10.04 9.98
N ARG A 119 -0.97 -10.21 11.27
CA ARG A 119 -1.79 -10.94 12.25
C ARG A 119 -2.65 -10.03 13.12
N PHE A 120 -3.20 -8.97 12.55
CA PHE A 120 -4.11 -8.06 13.26
C PHE A 120 -5.31 -8.80 13.83
N ALA A 121 -5.74 -8.45 15.04
CA ALA A 121 -6.81 -9.16 15.74
C ALA A 121 -8.10 -9.23 14.89
N VAL A 122 -8.50 -8.15 14.24
CA VAL A 122 -9.69 -8.13 13.38
C VAL A 122 -9.59 -9.08 12.17
N LEU A 123 -8.40 -9.32 11.62
CA LEU A 123 -8.20 -10.26 10.52
C LEU A 123 -8.14 -11.71 11.03
N ARG A 124 -7.51 -11.90 12.20
CA ARG A 124 -7.26 -13.21 12.80
C ARG A 124 -8.51 -13.81 13.45
N LEU A 125 -9.41 -12.98 13.97
CA LEU A 125 -10.65 -13.38 14.66
C LEU A 125 -11.87 -13.51 13.74
N THR A 126 -11.80 -12.94 12.54
CA THR A 126 -12.89 -13.00 11.56
C THR A 126 -12.84 -14.32 10.80
N LYS A 127 -13.99 -14.98 10.59
CA LYS A 127 -14.16 -16.30 9.95
C LYS A 127 -14.80 -16.20 8.57
N VAL A 128 -15.10 -14.99 8.12
CA VAL A 128 -15.52 -14.64 6.76
C VAL A 128 -14.35 -13.96 6.03
N PRO A 129 -14.35 -13.85 4.68
CA PRO A 129 -13.28 -13.16 3.95
C PRO A 129 -13.05 -11.75 4.50
N ALA A 130 -11.81 -11.41 4.85
CA ALA A 130 -11.50 -10.23 5.64
C ALA A 130 -10.26 -9.47 5.13
N VAL A 131 -10.36 -8.15 5.05
CA VAL A 131 -9.26 -7.26 4.66
C VAL A 131 -9.21 -6.03 5.56
N LEU A 132 -8.02 -5.44 5.70
CA LEU A 132 -7.84 -4.12 6.30
C LEU A 132 -7.20 -3.20 5.27
N VAL A 133 -7.80 -2.03 5.03
CA VAL A 133 -7.31 -1.03 4.09
C VAL A 133 -6.78 0.15 4.89
N GLU A 134 -5.51 0.49 4.68
CA GLU A 134 -4.93 1.77 5.08
C GLU A 134 -4.99 2.71 3.88
N GLY A 135 -5.79 3.77 3.97
CA GLY A 135 -6.05 4.68 2.84
C GLY A 135 -5.02 5.77 2.61
N GLY A 136 -3.94 5.83 3.41
CA GLY A 136 -2.96 6.93 3.45
C GLY A 136 -2.44 7.14 4.87
N PHE A 137 -1.50 8.08 5.07
CA PHE A 137 -0.86 8.39 6.34
C PHE A 137 -1.35 9.72 6.91
N LEU A 138 -1.86 9.71 8.15
CA LEU A 138 -2.25 10.92 8.88
C LEU A 138 -1.05 11.76 9.35
N THR A 139 0.14 11.16 9.43
CA THR A 139 1.38 11.82 9.82
C THR A 139 1.97 12.69 8.71
N GLU A 140 1.68 12.40 7.44
CA GLU A 140 2.09 13.22 6.32
C GLU A 140 1.07 14.35 6.07
N ARG A 141 1.56 15.58 5.91
CA ARG A 141 0.71 16.79 5.87
C ARG A 141 -0.14 16.89 4.61
N GLY A 142 0.34 16.42 3.47
CA GLY A 142 -0.41 16.34 2.23
C GLY A 142 -1.55 15.32 2.33
N GLU A 143 -1.25 14.10 2.73
CA GLU A 143 -2.24 13.02 2.87
C GLU A 143 -3.26 13.32 3.96
N SER A 144 -2.87 13.87 5.11
CA SER A 144 -3.81 14.30 6.15
C SER A 144 -4.85 15.32 5.62
N ARG A 145 -4.42 16.26 4.76
CA ARG A 145 -5.32 17.21 4.10
C ARG A 145 -6.23 16.55 3.08
N LEU A 146 -5.74 15.55 2.33
CA LEU A 146 -6.57 14.75 1.43
C LEU A 146 -7.62 13.95 2.22
N ILE A 147 -7.21 13.26 3.28
CA ILE A 147 -8.08 12.46 4.15
C ILE A 147 -9.15 13.33 4.81
N ALA A 148 -8.83 14.58 5.18
CA ALA A 148 -9.79 15.55 5.70
C ALA A 148 -10.84 16.00 4.67
N ASN A 149 -10.58 15.87 3.37
CA ASN A 149 -11.49 16.24 2.30
C ASN A 149 -12.62 15.18 2.10
N PRO A 150 -13.91 15.57 2.20
CA PRO A 150 -15.02 14.64 2.01
C PRO A 150 -15.10 14.04 0.60
N GLU A 151 -14.76 14.78 -0.44
CA GLU A 151 -14.79 14.27 -1.82
C GLU A 151 -13.69 13.23 -2.05
N TRP A 152 -12.53 13.42 -1.41
CA TRP A 152 -11.47 12.41 -1.42
C TRP A 152 -11.91 11.13 -0.71
N ARG A 153 -12.52 11.24 0.48
CA ARG A 153 -13.02 10.05 1.21
C ARG A 153 -14.09 9.32 0.41
N LYS A 154 -14.97 10.06 -0.28
CA LYS A 154 -15.96 9.49 -1.19
C LYS A 154 -15.30 8.77 -2.36
N LYS A 155 -14.25 9.34 -2.95
CA LYS A 155 -13.46 8.71 -4.02
C LYS A 155 -12.81 7.40 -3.56
N LEU A 156 -12.19 7.39 -2.38
CA LEU A 156 -11.62 6.17 -1.77
C LEU A 156 -12.71 5.11 -1.53
N ALA A 157 -13.83 5.50 -0.92
CA ALA A 157 -14.96 4.60 -0.67
C ALA A 157 -15.52 4.00 -1.97
N ASN A 158 -15.65 4.81 -3.03
CA ASN A 158 -16.09 4.34 -4.35
C ASN A 158 -15.14 3.28 -4.91
N ALA A 159 -13.83 3.51 -4.86
CA ALA A 159 -12.83 2.56 -5.35
C ALA A 159 -12.88 1.23 -4.57
N ILE A 160 -13.04 1.29 -3.23
CA ILE A 160 -13.21 0.08 -2.42
C ILE A 160 -14.50 -0.67 -2.82
N CYS A 161 -15.62 0.03 -3.02
CA CYS A 161 -16.87 -0.59 -3.45
C CYS A 161 -16.75 -1.27 -4.84
N VAL A 162 -16.07 -0.66 -5.80
CA VAL A 162 -15.80 -1.26 -7.12
C VAL A 162 -14.96 -2.53 -6.97
N GLY A 163 -13.93 -2.51 -6.12
CA GLY A 163 -13.15 -3.71 -5.79
C GLY A 163 -13.98 -4.84 -5.17
N ILE A 164 -14.90 -4.51 -4.28
CA ILE A 164 -15.84 -5.48 -3.68
C ILE A 164 -16.77 -6.08 -4.75
N ASP A 165 -17.24 -5.27 -5.72
CA ASP A 165 -18.06 -5.78 -6.82
C ASP A 165 -17.28 -6.71 -7.76
N ASN A 166 -16.02 -6.39 -8.04
CA ASN A 166 -15.12 -7.29 -8.77
C ASN A 166 -14.96 -8.63 -8.04
N PHE A 167 -14.82 -8.62 -6.71
CA PHE A 167 -14.75 -9.86 -5.93
C PHE A 167 -16.06 -10.66 -6.02
N ARG A 168 -17.23 -10.00 -5.90
CA ARG A 168 -18.54 -10.64 -6.06
C ARG A 168 -18.69 -11.31 -7.43
N THR A 169 -18.30 -10.60 -8.50
CA THR A 169 -18.43 -11.10 -9.87
C THR A 169 -17.44 -12.22 -10.18
N LEU A 170 -16.23 -12.19 -9.58
CA LEU A 170 -15.28 -13.30 -9.63
C LEU A 170 -15.86 -14.56 -8.97
N ALA A 171 -16.37 -14.43 -7.73
CA ALA A 171 -16.92 -15.55 -6.98
C ALA A 171 -18.18 -16.15 -7.64
N GLY A 172 -19.06 -15.32 -8.19
CA GLY A 172 -20.33 -15.76 -8.78
C GLY A 172 -20.26 -16.14 -10.25
N ALA A 173 -19.68 -15.28 -11.10
CA ALA A 173 -19.71 -15.42 -12.55
C ALA A 173 -18.41 -15.98 -13.15
N LYS A 174 -17.39 -16.28 -12.32
CA LYS A 174 -16.04 -16.70 -12.75
C LYS A 174 -15.42 -15.77 -13.79
N LYS A 175 -15.86 -14.51 -13.84
CA LYS A 175 -15.28 -13.48 -14.70
C LYS A 175 -13.97 -13.03 -14.08
N ARG A 176 -12.94 -12.87 -14.91
CA ARG A 176 -11.66 -12.30 -14.44
C ARG A 176 -11.93 -10.90 -13.87
N PRO A 177 -11.40 -10.57 -12.68
CA PRO A 177 -11.49 -9.21 -12.16
C PRO A 177 -10.71 -8.26 -13.07
N LEU A 178 -11.12 -6.99 -13.09
CA LEU A 178 -10.36 -5.95 -13.77
C LEU A 178 -8.99 -5.82 -13.12
N VAL A 179 -7.94 -5.83 -13.94
CA VAL A 179 -6.58 -5.50 -13.50
C VAL A 179 -6.25 -4.06 -13.86
N LEU A 180 -5.14 -3.53 -13.34
CA LEU A 180 -4.70 -2.16 -13.62
C LEU A 180 -4.67 -1.81 -15.12
N ALA A 181 -4.26 -2.77 -15.96
CA ALA A 181 -4.24 -2.57 -17.40
C ALA A 181 -5.63 -2.36 -18.01
N ASP A 182 -6.68 -2.99 -17.45
CA ASP A 182 -8.06 -2.80 -17.91
C ASP A 182 -8.57 -1.40 -17.49
N TYR A 183 -8.34 -0.99 -16.24
CA TYR A 183 -8.70 0.35 -15.75
C TYR A 183 -8.10 1.49 -16.57
N ARG A 184 -6.81 1.37 -16.95
CA ARG A 184 -6.12 2.36 -17.78
C ARG A 184 -6.70 2.49 -19.20
N ARG A 185 -7.38 1.46 -19.70
CA ARG A 185 -8.05 1.50 -21.02
C ARG A 185 -9.41 2.18 -20.91
N GLU A 186 -10.12 1.98 -19.81
CA GLU A 186 -11.44 2.57 -19.56
C GLU A 186 -11.36 4.06 -19.19
N VAL A 187 -10.28 4.47 -18.51
CA VAL A 187 -10.01 5.86 -18.17
C VAL A 187 -8.66 6.27 -18.79
N PRO A 188 -8.65 6.90 -19.97
CA PRO A 188 -7.42 7.43 -20.55
C PRO A 188 -6.83 8.45 -19.59
N VAL A 189 -5.65 8.17 -19.05
CA VAL A 189 -4.87 9.19 -18.33
C VAL A 189 -4.57 10.29 -19.36
N PRO A 190 -4.89 11.57 -19.08
CA PRO A 190 -4.48 12.66 -19.96
C PRO A 190 -2.97 12.57 -20.17
N PRO A 191 -2.45 12.84 -21.38
CA PRO A 191 -1.01 12.85 -21.59
C PRO A 191 -0.37 13.77 -20.54
N PRO A 192 0.82 13.41 -20.00
CA PRO A 192 1.52 14.28 -19.08
C PRO A 192 1.66 15.65 -19.75
N ALA A 193 1.41 16.73 -19.00
CA ALA A 193 1.55 18.08 -19.51
C ALA A 193 2.93 18.21 -20.15
N ALA A 194 2.96 18.43 -21.47
CA ALA A 194 4.17 18.61 -22.25
C ALA A 194 4.85 19.90 -21.79
N ASN A 195 5.66 19.82 -20.73
CA ASN A 195 6.72 20.75 -20.29
C ASN A 195 7.17 20.55 -18.83
N GLN A 196 6.84 19.44 -18.16
CA GLN A 196 7.58 19.08 -16.94
C GLN A 196 8.75 18.15 -17.31
N PRO A 197 10.01 18.51 -17.01
CA PRO A 197 11.12 17.59 -17.17
C PRO A 197 10.84 16.35 -16.32
N LEU A 198 11.07 15.16 -16.88
CA LEU A 198 11.02 13.89 -16.17
C LEU A 198 12.13 13.87 -15.11
N GLN A 199 11.88 14.47 -13.95
CA GLN A 199 12.67 14.20 -12.75
C GLN A 199 12.16 12.90 -12.16
N ASN A 200 12.95 11.85 -12.33
CA ASN A 200 12.77 10.59 -11.63
C ASN A 200 13.36 10.76 -10.22
N PRO A 201 12.56 10.90 -9.14
CA PRO A 201 13.08 11.21 -7.82
C PRO A 201 13.80 10.02 -7.15
N PHE A 202 13.82 8.86 -7.81
CA PHE A 202 14.41 7.62 -7.30
C PHE A 202 15.31 6.89 -8.30
N ALA A 203 15.94 7.60 -9.24
CA ALA A 203 17.11 7.02 -9.91
C ALA A 203 18.23 6.84 -8.87
N PRO A 204 18.76 5.63 -8.62
CA PRO A 204 19.98 5.50 -7.84
C PRO A 204 21.08 6.31 -8.54
N ALA A 205 21.99 6.92 -7.77
CA ALA A 205 23.14 7.61 -8.34
C ALA A 205 23.89 6.64 -9.26
N THR A 206 23.77 6.84 -10.56
CA THR A 206 24.46 6.03 -11.56
C THR A 206 25.95 6.21 -11.33
N LEU A 207 26.65 5.12 -10.99
CA LEU A 207 28.11 5.03 -11.12
C LEU A 207 28.45 5.35 -12.58
N SER A 208 28.88 6.58 -12.83
CA SER A 208 29.34 7.02 -14.14
C SER A 208 30.74 6.45 -14.36
N LEU A 209 30.84 5.35 -15.10
CA LEU A 209 32.10 4.92 -15.71
C LEU A 209 32.43 5.90 -16.84
N GLN A 210 33.02 7.04 -16.50
CA GLN A 210 33.65 7.91 -17.48
C GLN A 210 35.03 7.33 -17.83
N SER A 211 35.08 6.59 -18.93
CA SER A 211 36.34 6.32 -19.63
C SER A 211 36.85 7.63 -20.24
N THR A 212 37.84 8.25 -19.61
CA THR A 212 38.60 9.35 -20.21
C THR A 212 39.54 8.79 -21.28
N PRO A 213 39.58 9.33 -22.51
CA PRO A 213 40.60 8.97 -23.49
C PRO A 213 41.99 9.48 -23.02
N PRO A 214 43.10 8.81 -23.40
CA PRO A 214 44.42 9.25 -23.00
C PRO A 214 44.81 10.57 -23.70
N PRO A 215 45.54 11.47 -23.02
CA PRO A 215 45.96 12.74 -23.62
C PRO A 215 47.12 12.54 -24.61
N GLU A 216 47.12 13.33 -25.69
CA GLU A 216 48.24 13.45 -26.64
C GLU A 216 49.47 14.12 -25.99
N PRO A 217 50.70 13.77 -26.44
CA PRO A 217 51.92 14.26 -25.84
C PRO A 217 52.20 15.69 -26.31
N THR A 218 52.37 16.61 -25.35
CA THR A 218 52.89 17.96 -25.60
C THR A 218 54.29 18.11 -25.01
N ALA A 219 55.13 18.82 -25.77
CA ALA A 219 56.59 18.87 -25.65
C ALA A 219 57.12 19.59 -24.38
N GLU A 220 58.32 19.18 -23.98
CA GLU A 220 59.12 19.64 -22.84
C GLU A 220 59.45 21.13 -22.81
N SER A 221 59.52 21.70 -21.59
CA SER A 221 60.63 22.56 -21.15
C SER A 221 60.62 22.82 -19.63
N PRO A 222 61.78 23.20 -19.02
CA PRO A 222 62.34 22.46 -17.89
C PRO A 222 62.12 23.09 -16.49
N ALA A 223 62.40 22.26 -15.48
CA ALA A 223 62.19 22.47 -14.05
C ALA A 223 63.12 23.51 -13.38
N PRO A 224 62.71 24.08 -12.23
CA PRO A 224 63.61 24.55 -11.20
C PRO A 224 63.63 23.62 -9.96
N SER A 225 64.81 23.54 -9.36
CA SER A 225 65.25 22.66 -8.27
C SER A 225 64.59 22.89 -6.89
N PRO A 226 64.65 21.91 -5.95
CA PRO A 226 63.92 21.99 -4.68
C PRO A 226 64.69 22.71 -3.58
N SER A 227 63.97 23.49 -2.76
CA SER A 227 64.43 24.00 -1.47
C SER A 227 63.78 23.22 -0.32
N VAL A 228 64.62 22.74 0.59
CA VAL A 228 64.29 21.93 1.75
C VAL A 228 63.93 22.86 2.92
N SER A 229 62.85 22.58 3.66
CA SER A 229 62.71 23.08 5.03
C SER A 229 61.97 22.11 5.93
N SER A 230 62.55 21.94 7.10
CA SER A 230 62.37 20.95 8.16
C SER A 230 61.09 21.10 9.00
N ALA A 231 60.60 19.95 9.49
CA ALA A 231 59.58 19.82 10.54
C ALA A 231 60.14 20.09 11.95
N PRO A 232 59.29 20.42 12.94
CA PRO A 232 59.64 20.31 14.36
C PRO A 232 58.98 19.08 15.05
N PRO A 233 59.55 18.58 16.15
CA PRO A 233 59.14 17.32 16.77
C PRO A 233 58.07 17.49 17.87
N GLU A 234 57.39 16.37 18.14
CA GLU A 234 56.38 16.18 19.18
C GLU A 234 56.92 16.31 20.61
N ARG A 235 56.10 16.90 21.48
CA ARG A 235 55.75 16.38 22.81
C ARG A 235 54.43 16.99 23.29
#